data_AF-A0A022G3A7-F1
#
_entry.id   AF-A0A022G3A7-F1
#
_cell.length_a   1.000
_cell.length_b   1.000
_cell.length_c   1.000
_cell.angle_alpha   90.00
_cell.angle_beta   90.00
_cell.angle_gamma   90.00
#
_symmetry.space_group_name_H-M   'P 1'
#
loop_
_entity.id
_entity.type
_entity.pdbx_description
1 polymer ?
#
loop_
_entity_poly.entity_id
_entity_poly.type
_entity_poly.pdbx_seq_one_letter_code
_entity_poly.pdbx_strand_id
1 'polypeptide(L)'
;MTRRIALIDIWKLPLRQQAMKREELRHSARLKELKKIDAQLALLEAEHAAIKEAGYTISGAEIGADALRGGLSFLPTAILKGDNEAFRALVGAGFSLVDRSEGAYRIVTLTKGRLKISMGLTAEALEQLTPEAKPTTEAA
;
A
#
# COMPACT_ATOMS: atom_id res chain seq x y z
N MET A 1 -28.47 16.27 -8.66
CA MET A 1 -27.53 16.76 -7.61
C MET A 1 -27.74 15.94 -6.35
N THR A 2 -26.86 14.99 -6.06
CA THR A 2 -26.95 14.17 -4.83
C THR A 2 -26.41 14.99 -3.67
N ARG A 3 -27.28 15.43 -2.74
CA ARG A 3 -26.86 16.11 -1.50
C ARG A 3 -25.89 15.19 -0.76
N ARG A 4 -24.66 15.67 -0.50
CA ARG A 4 -23.73 14.97 0.40
C ARG A 4 -24.33 15.04 1.81
N ILE A 5 -24.71 13.90 2.36
CA ILE A 5 -25.13 13.77 3.76
C ILE A 5 -23.87 13.85 4.62
N ALA A 6 -23.87 14.71 5.64
CA ALA A 6 -22.75 14.79 6.58
C ALA A 6 -22.69 13.52 7.44
N LEU A 7 -21.50 13.11 7.88
CA LEU A 7 -21.30 11.93 8.73
C LEU A 7 -22.22 11.92 9.96
N ILE A 8 -22.44 13.09 10.57
CA ILE A 8 -23.29 13.26 11.75
C ILE A 8 -24.77 13.02 11.46
N ASP A 9 -25.21 13.19 10.22
CA ASP A 9 -26.59 12.95 9.80
C ASP A 9 -26.82 11.46 9.48
N ILE A 10 -25.77 10.71 9.14
CA ILE A 10 -25.86 9.25 8.97
C ILE A 10 -26.16 8.59 10.31
N TRP A 11 -25.56 9.06 11.40
CA TRP A 11 -25.79 8.48 12.74
C TRP A 11 -27.22 8.65 13.25
N LYS A 12 -27.99 9.55 12.66
CA LYS A 12 -29.41 9.74 12.97
C LYS A 12 -30.33 8.74 12.26
N LEU A 13 -29.82 7.98 11.28
CA LEU A 13 -30.61 6.98 10.55
C LEU A 13 -30.72 5.66 11.35
N PRO A 14 -31.74 4.81 11.08
CA PRO A 14 -31.78 3.44 11.58
C PRO A 14 -30.54 2.63 11.16
N LEU A 15 -30.07 1.71 12.02
CA LEU A 15 -28.78 1.01 11.87
C LEU A 15 -28.56 0.38 10.47
N ARG A 16 -29.58 -0.28 9.90
CA ARG A 16 -29.49 -0.86 8.54
C ARG A 16 -29.24 0.21 7.47
N GLN A 17 -29.91 1.35 7.59
CA GLN A 17 -29.73 2.46 6.66
C GLN A 17 -28.37 3.14 6.84
N GLN A 18 -27.84 3.19 8.08
CA GLN A 18 -26.48 3.66 8.33
C GLN A 18 -25.45 2.80 7.58
N ALA A 19 -25.57 1.48 7.67
CA ALA A 19 -24.66 0.54 7.00
C ALA A 19 -24.66 0.75 5.48
N MET A 20 -25.85 0.80 4.86
CA MET A 20 -25.99 1.05 3.43
C MET A 20 -25.38 2.39 3.02
N LYS A 21 -25.66 3.47 3.77
CA LYS A 21 -25.14 4.80 3.44
C LYS A 21 -23.64 4.92 3.62
N ARG A 22 -23.07 4.24 4.63
CA ARG A 22 -21.61 4.15 4.79
C ARG A 22 -20.96 3.44 3.62
N GLU A 23 -21.57 2.36 3.13
CA GLU A 23 -21.04 1.62 1.99
C GLU A 23 -21.10 2.44 0.69
N GLU A 24 -22.21 3.15 0.44
CA GLU A 24 -22.31 4.09 -0.69
C GLU A 24 -21.21 5.17 -0.66
N LEU A 25 -20.96 5.74 0.52
CA LEU A 25 -19.91 6.74 0.70
C LEU A 25 -18.51 6.15 0.51
N ARG A 26 -18.27 4.96 1.06
CA ARG A 26 -17.00 4.24 0.91
C ARG A 26 -16.72 3.94 -0.56
N HIS A 27 -17.71 3.43 -1.29
CA HIS A 27 -17.60 3.16 -2.70
C HIS A 27 -17.33 4.43 -3.52
N SER A 28 -18.08 5.52 -3.26
CA SER A 28 -17.83 6.79 -3.96
C SER A 28 -16.45 7.37 -3.65
N ALA A 29 -15.97 7.26 -2.41
CA ALA A 29 -14.63 7.71 -2.03
C ALA A 29 -13.56 6.88 -2.73
N ARG A 30 -13.72 5.55 -2.75
CA ARG A 30 -12.81 4.62 -3.42
C ARG A 30 -12.69 4.90 -4.92
N LEU A 31 -13.80 5.15 -5.62
CA LEU A 31 -13.74 5.50 -7.05
C LEU A 31 -12.99 6.81 -7.30
N LYS A 32 -13.08 7.79 -6.40
CA LYS A 32 -12.31 9.05 -6.51
C LYS A 32 -10.83 8.84 -6.25
N GLU A 33 -10.51 8.02 -5.24
CA GLU A 33 -9.15 7.63 -4.93
C GLU A 33 -8.49 6.92 -6.11
N LEU A 34 -9.14 5.89 -6.69
CA LEU A 34 -8.64 5.16 -7.85
C LEU A 34 -8.31 6.10 -9.02
N LYS A 35 -9.20 7.05 -9.32
CA LYS A 35 -8.93 8.08 -10.34
C LYS A 35 -7.73 8.96 -10.02
N LYS A 36 -7.51 9.27 -8.73
CA LYS A 36 -6.36 10.09 -8.28
C LYS A 36 -5.04 9.33 -8.44
N ILE A 37 -5.04 8.02 -8.22
CA ILE A 37 -3.84 7.18 -8.28
C ILE A 37 -3.66 6.44 -9.61
N ASP A 38 -4.52 6.69 -10.61
CA ASP A 38 -4.55 5.99 -11.90
C ASP A 38 -3.19 5.96 -12.60
N ALA A 39 -2.47 7.09 -12.62
CA ALA A 39 -1.13 7.16 -13.21
C ALA A 39 -0.11 6.27 -12.47
N GLN A 40 -0.21 6.13 -11.15
CA GLN A 40 0.65 5.24 -10.37
C GLN A 40 0.22 3.77 -10.53
N LEU A 41 -1.08 3.50 -10.65
CA LEU A 41 -1.59 2.17 -10.98
C LEU A 41 -1.09 1.69 -12.35
N ALA A 42 -1.05 2.56 -13.35
CA ALA A 42 -0.50 2.23 -14.66
C ALA A 42 1.00 1.88 -14.59
N LEU A 43 1.78 2.58 -13.75
CA LEU A 43 3.18 2.24 -13.50
C LEU A 43 3.31 0.88 -12.80
N LEU A 44 2.44 0.60 -11.82
CA LEU A 44 2.44 -0.69 -11.12
C LEU A 44 2.02 -1.84 -12.05
N GLU A 45 1.06 -1.64 -12.94
CA GLU A 45 0.63 -2.62 -13.94
C GLU A 45 1.79 -3.06 -14.84
N ALA A 46 2.65 -2.12 -15.24
CA ALA A 46 3.85 -2.42 -16.03
C ALA A 46 4.84 -3.32 -15.27
N GLU A 47 4.86 -3.26 -13.94
CA GLU A 47 5.72 -4.07 -13.07
C GLU A 47 5.08 -5.41 -12.64
N HIS A 48 3.79 -5.61 -12.95
CA HIS A 48 3.00 -6.73 -12.44
C HIS A 48 3.58 -8.08 -12.83
N ALA A 49 4.10 -8.22 -14.06
CA ALA A 49 4.74 -9.46 -14.52
C ALA A 49 5.99 -9.80 -13.69
N ALA A 50 6.88 -8.83 -13.46
CA ALA A 50 8.11 -9.03 -12.69
C ALA A 50 7.81 -9.38 -11.23
N ILE A 51 6.80 -8.74 -10.61
CA ILE A 51 6.40 -9.03 -9.24
C ILE A 51 5.81 -10.45 -9.13
N LYS A 52 5.04 -10.87 -10.14
CA LYS A 52 4.48 -12.23 -10.23
C LYS A 52 5.56 -13.28 -10.40
N GLU A 53 6.56 -13.03 -11.24
CA GLU A 53 7.74 -13.90 -11.40
C GLU A 53 8.54 -13.98 -10.10
N ALA A 54 8.61 -12.89 -9.33
CA ALA A 54 9.20 -12.86 -7.99
C ALA A 54 8.33 -13.54 -6.91
N GLY A 55 7.23 -14.18 -7.29
CA GLY A 55 6.43 -15.07 -6.43
C GLY A 55 5.21 -14.43 -5.77
N TYR A 56 4.85 -13.19 -6.12
CA TYR A 56 3.72 -12.48 -5.52
C TYR A 56 2.73 -11.93 -6.54
N THR A 57 1.44 -12.17 -6.34
CA THR A 57 0.38 -11.62 -7.20
C THR A 57 -0.31 -10.49 -6.46
N ILE A 58 -0.18 -9.26 -6.96
CA ILE A 58 -0.84 -8.10 -6.36
C ILE A 58 -2.32 -8.08 -6.76
N SER A 59 -3.20 -7.83 -5.79
CA SER A 59 -4.60 -7.52 -6.04
C SER A 59 -4.84 -6.02 -6.02
N GLY A 60 -5.59 -5.48 -6.98
CA GLY A 60 -6.00 -4.06 -6.96
C GLY A 60 -6.85 -3.67 -5.74
N ALA A 61 -7.39 -4.65 -5.01
CA ALA A 61 -8.08 -4.44 -3.74
C ALA A 61 -7.13 -4.04 -2.59
N GLU A 62 -5.85 -4.37 -2.70
CA GLU A 62 -4.81 -4.15 -1.67
C GLU A 62 -4.12 -2.79 -1.84
N ILE A 63 -4.40 -2.07 -2.92
CA ILE A 63 -3.71 -0.83 -3.29
C ILE A 63 -4.57 0.38 -2.94
N GLY A 64 -4.06 1.28 -2.12
CA GLY A 64 -4.64 2.58 -1.82
C GLY A 64 -3.75 3.73 -2.27
N ALA A 65 -4.19 4.96 -2.01
CA ALA A 65 -3.32 6.11 -2.03
C ALA A 65 -2.55 6.19 -0.72
N ASP A 66 -1.25 6.50 -0.76
CA ASP A 66 -0.56 6.99 0.43
C ASP A 66 -0.72 8.51 0.48
N ALA A 67 -1.56 8.99 1.40
CA ALA A 67 -1.84 10.41 1.58
C ALA A 67 -0.69 11.19 2.23
N LEU A 68 0.22 10.52 2.94
CA LEU A 68 1.29 11.14 3.72
C LEU A 68 2.61 11.17 2.95
N ARG A 69 2.95 10.06 2.30
CA ARG A 69 4.25 9.85 1.63
C ARG A 69 4.16 10.00 0.12
N GLY A 70 2.94 10.02 -0.42
CA GLY A 70 2.67 10.09 -1.84
C GLY A 70 2.94 8.77 -2.56
N GLY A 71 2.18 8.49 -3.62
CA GLY A 71 2.23 7.22 -4.34
C GLY A 71 1.17 6.24 -3.85
N LEU A 72 1.50 4.96 -3.91
CA LEU A 72 0.59 3.87 -3.56
C LEU A 72 0.84 3.41 -2.12
N SER A 73 -0.24 3.22 -1.36
CA SER A 73 -0.20 2.42 -0.14
C SER A 73 -0.55 0.99 -0.49
N PHE A 74 0.18 0.03 0.07
CA PHE A 74 -0.04 -1.38 -0.16
C PHE A 74 -0.31 -2.07 1.16
N LEU A 75 -1.50 -2.67 1.27
CA LEU A 75 -1.95 -3.41 2.43
C LEU A 75 -2.35 -4.82 1.96
N PRO A 76 -1.40 -5.78 2.00
CA PRO A 76 -1.67 -7.18 1.71
C PRO A 76 -2.84 -7.69 2.54
N THR A 77 -3.72 -8.47 1.92
CA THR A 77 -4.77 -9.14 2.67
C THR A 77 -4.14 -10.27 3.50
N ALA A 78 -4.30 -10.18 4.84
CA ALA A 78 -3.73 -11.12 5.81
C ALA A 78 -4.11 -12.61 5.60
N ILE A 79 -5.07 -12.89 4.71
CA ILE A 79 -5.59 -14.22 4.42
C ILE A 79 -4.80 -14.92 3.31
N LEU A 80 -4.17 -14.18 2.38
CA LEU A 80 -3.64 -14.75 1.15
C LEU A 80 -2.11 -14.88 1.13
N LYS A 81 -1.37 -13.81 1.47
CA LYS A 81 0.11 -13.77 1.53
C LYS A 81 0.56 -12.60 2.41
N GLY A 82 1.49 -12.85 3.34
CA GLY A 82 1.91 -11.86 4.35
C GLY A 82 2.81 -10.74 3.81
N ASP A 83 2.91 -9.64 4.57
CA ASP A 83 3.70 -8.43 4.25
C ASP A 83 5.15 -8.74 3.83
N ASN A 84 5.76 -9.78 4.40
CA ASN A 84 7.13 -10.17 4.11
C ASN A 84 7.32 -10.73 2.69
N GLU A 85 6.37 -11.50 2.17
CA GLU A 85 6.43 -12.08 0.83
C GLU A 85 6.26 -10.98 -0.23
N ALA A 86 5.32 -10.07 0.01
CA ALA A 86 5.12 -8.86 -0.77
C ALA A 86 6.41 -8.03 -0.85
N PHE A 87 7.05 -7.77 0.30
CA PHE A 87 8.30 -7.02 0.34
C PHE A 87 9.42 -7.71 -0.46
N ARG A 88 9.62 -9.02 -0.27
CA ARG A 88 10.64 -9.78 -1.02
C ARG A 88 10.38 -9.74 -2.52
N ALA A 89 9.13 -9.89 -2.94
CA ALA A 89 8.78 -9.86 -4.36
C ALA A 89 8.99 -8.48 -4.98
N LEU A 90 8.66 -7.39 -4.25
CA LEU A 90 8.96 -6.03 -4.70
C LEU A 90 10.47 -5.81 -4.83
N VAL A 91 11.27 -6.21 -3.84
CA VAL A 91 12.73 -6.10 -3.92
C VAL A 91 13.28 -6.96 -5.07
N GLY A 92 12.80 -8.20 -5.22
CA GLY A 92 13.17 -9.09 -6.32
C GLY A 92 12.77 -8.57 -7.71
N ALA A 93 11.69 -7.80 -7.80
CA ALA A 93 11.29 -7.07 -9.00
C ALA A 93 12.11 -5.78 -9.23
N GLY A 94 13.11 -5.50 -8.39
CA GLY A 94 14.03 -4.38 -8.54
C GLY A 94 13.60 -3.07 -7.85
N PHE A 95 12.69 -3.13 -6.87
CA PHE A 95 12.38 -1.97 -6.04
C PHE A 95 13.43 -1.79 -4.94
N SER A 96 13.81 -0.54 -4.68
CA SER A 96 14.76 -0.19 -3.62
C SER A 96 14.05 0.42 -2.41
N LEU A 97 14.46 0.03 -1.21
CA LEU A 97 14.02 0.65 0.04
C LEU A 97 14.68 2.02 0.20
N VAL A 98 13.88 3.09 0.27
CA VAL A 98 14.41 4.47 0.36
C VAL A 98 14.05 5.18 1.66
N ASP A 99 13.03 4.70 2.38
CA ASP A 99 12.63 5.28 3.67
C ASP A 99 11.95 4.23 4.55
N ARG A 100 12.02 4.42 5.87
CA ARG A 100 11.32 3.62 6.87
C ARG A 100 11.01 4.47 8.10
N SER A 101 9.79 4.36 8.62
CA SER A 101 9.46 4.96 9.91
C SER A 101 10.15 4.24 11.07
N GLU A 102 10.25 4.92 12.20
CA GLU A 102 10.68 4.32 13.46
C GLU A 102 9.55 3.52 14.13
N GLY A 103 9.90 2.76 15.18
CA GLY A 103 8.97 1.95 15.96
C GLY A 103 8.98 0.46 15.63
N ALA A 104 8.20 -0.32 16.39
CA ALA A 104 8.09 -1.77 16.26
C ALA A 104 7.33 -2.19 14.99
N TYR A 105 6.39 -1.36 14.53
CA TYR A 105 5.74 -1.47 13.23
C TYR A 105 6.20 -0.30 12.36
N ARG A 106 6.92 -0.61 11.29
CA ARG A 106 7.55 0.37 10.41
C ARG A 106 6.76 0.47 9.11
N ILE A 107 6.46 1.68 8.68
CA ILE A 107 6.04 1.94 7.31
C ILE A 107 7.30 2.12 6.48
N VAL A 108 7.52 1.22 5.54
CA VAL A 108 8.62 1.30 4.58
C VAL A 108 8.15 1.91 3.28
N THR A 109 9.04 2.61 2.58
CA THR A 109 8.78 3.15 1.23
C THR A 109 9.78 2.53 0.26
N LEU A 110 9.24 1.87 -0.76
CA LEU A 110 9.97 1.25 -1.85
C LEU A 110 9.77 2.07 -3.13
N THR A 111 10.81 2.18 -3.95
CA THR A 111 10.74 2.91 -5.22
C THR A 111 11.34 2.14 -6.37
N LYS A 112 10.74 2.31 -7.55
CA LYS A 112 11.31 1.92 -8.84
C LYS A 112 11.00 3.01 -9.86
N GLY A 113 12.03 3.75 -10.28
CA GLY A 113 11.86 4.93 -11.12
C GLY A 113 10.91 5.96 -10.48
N ARG A 114 9.75 6.21 -11.12
CA ARG A 114 8.72 7.15 -10.63
C ARG A 114 7.65 6.52 -9.75
N LEU A 115 7.65 5.19 -9.62
CA LEU A 115 6.70 4.45 -8.80
C LEU A 115 7.18 4.45 -7.35
N LYS A 116 6.28 4.82 -6.44
CA LYS A 116 6.49 4.74 -4.99
C LYS A 116 5.40 3.88 -4.35
N ILE A 117 5.82 2.93 -3.53
CA ILE A 117 4.93 2.05 -2.79
C ILE A 117 5.31 2.10 -1.32
N SER A 118 4.33 2.37 -0.45
CA SER A 118 4.49 2.32 0.99
C SER A 118 3.73 1.13 1.57
N MET A 119 4.35 0.37 2.45
CA MET A 119 3.75 -0.79 3.11
C MET A 119 4.24 -0.92 4.56
N GLY A 120 3.47 -1.61 5.40
CA GLY A 120 3.85 -1.85 6.78
C GLY A 120 4.59 -3.17 6.96
N LEU A 121 5.59 -3.19 7.85
CA LEU A 121 6.36 -4.36 8.25
C LEU A 121 6.72 -4.27 9.73
N THR A 122 6.93 -5.40 10.40
CA THR A 122 7.54 -5.37 11.73
C THR A 122 9.03 -5.02 11.62
N ALA A 123 9.59 -4.39 12.66
CA ALA A 123 11.01 -4.07 12.72
C ALA A 123 11.88 -5.33 12.56
N GLU A 124 11.50 -6.41 13.23
CA GLU A 124 12.15 -7.72 13.15
C GLU A 124 12.13 -8.28 11.72
N ALA A 125 10.97 -8.28 11.06
CA ALA A 125 10.87 -8.75 9.69
C ALA A 125 11.74 -7.92 8.77
N LEU A 126 11.72 -6.58 8.90
CA LEU A 126 12.55 -5.72 8.07
C LEU A 126 14.04 -6.04 8.22
N GLU A 127 14.52 -6.25 9.44
CA GLU A 127 15.93 -6.59 9.71
C GLU A 127 16.33 -7.94 9.11
N GLN A 128 15.45 -8.94 9.15
CA GLN A 128 15.64 -10.25 8.52
C GLN A 128 15.57 -10.20 6.99
N LEU A 129 14.87 -9.22 6.42
CA LEU A 129 14.64 -9.07 4.98
C LEU A 129 15.64 -8.14 4.29
N THR A 130 16.37 -7.31 5.04
CA THR A 130 17.43 -6.42 4.53
C THR A 130 18.89 -6.90 4.71
N PRO A 131 19.25 -8.18 4.90
CA PRO A 131 20.61 -8.55 5.28
C PRO A 131 21.71 -8.25 4.24
N GLU A 132 21.37 -7.77 3.03
CA GLU A 132 22.34 -7.30 2.01
C GLU A 132 22.60 -5.78 2.02
N ALA A 133 22.21 -5.06 3.08
CA ALA A 133 22.59 -3.65 3.27
C ALA A 133 23.46 -3.46 4.53
N LYS A 134 24.49 -4.30 4.70
CA LYS A 134 25.61 -3.88 5.55
C LYS A 134 26.43 -2.87 4.74
N PRO A 135 26.63 -1.63 5.20
CA PRO A 135 27.66 -0.79 4.62
C PRO A 135 28.99 -1.52 4.84
N THR A 136 29.70 -1.78 3.74
CA THR A 136 31.13 -2.05 3.75
C THR A 136 31.79 -0.82 4.33
N THR A 137 31.94 -0.76 5.65
CA THR A 137 32.91 0.15 6.27
C THR A 137 34.28 -0.49 6.07
N GLU A 138 34.80 -0.33 4.85
CA GLU A 138 36.22 -0.45 4.58
C GLU A 138 36.93 0.80 5.11
N ALA A 139 37.94 0.55 5.94
CA ALA A 139 39.22 1.26 6.03
C ALA A 139 39.23 2.80 6.12
N ALA A 140 39.54 3.30 7.32
CA ALA A 140 40.68 4.19 7.56
C ALA A 140 41.09 4.10 9.04
#